data_AF-E6PFV1-F1
#
_entry.id   AF-E6PFV1-F1
#
_cell.length_a   1.000
_cell.length_b   1.000
_cell.length_c   1.000
_cell.angle_alpha   90.00
_cell.angle_beta   90.00
_cell.angle_gamma   90.00
#
_symmetry.space_group_name_H-M   'P 1'
#
loop_
_entity.id
_entity.type
_entity.pdbx_description
1 polymer ?
#
loop_
_entity_poly.entity_id
_entity_poly.type
_entity_poly.pdbx_seq_one_letter_code
_entity_poly.pdbx_strand_id
1 'polypeptide(L)'
;MGIRQAITRALADQARTIRIPVHMVETINRLVKVSRQLLQVLGREPTVEEIGREMGLSAEKVREVMKISQDPISLETPIGEEEDSHLGDFIEDQEAIAPAEAASVMLLKEKMADVLQHLTDRERKVLVLRFGLEDGHQRTLEEVGQEFGVTRERIRQIEAKALRKLRHPSRGKVLKDYWQGD
;
A
#
# COMPACT_ATOMS: atom_id res chain seq x y z
N MET A 1 25.61 26.31 27.11
CA MET A 1 25.10 26.10 25.74
C MET A 1 24.76 27.46 25.15
N GLY A 2 25.43 27.89 24.09
CA GLY A 2 25.22 29.23 23.52
C GLY A 2 23.92 29.32 22.71
N ILE A 3 23.27 30.49 22.72
CA ILE A 3 21.99 30.77 22.03
C ILE A 3 22.01 30.30 20.56
N ARG A 4 23.13 30.52 19.85
CA ARG A 4 23.31 30.10 18.45
C ARG A 4 23.15 28.59 18.25
N GLN A 5 23.73 27.77 19.13
CA GLN A 5 23.71 26.31 19.00
C GLN A 5 22.29 25.75 19.22
N ALA A 6 21.53 26.35 20.14
CA ALA A 6 20.15 25.99 20.37
C ALA A 6 19.27 26.31 19.15
N ILE A 7 19.44 27.48 18.53
CA ILE A 7 18.69 27.88 17.33
C ILE A 7 19.02 26.97 16.14
N THR A 8 20.29 26.70 15.85
CA THR A 8 20.68 25.82 14.74
C THR A 8 20.12 24.41 14.90
N ARG A 9 20.11 23.88 16.13
CA ARG A 9 19.54 22.56 16.41
C ARG A 9 18.02 22.56 16.23
N ALA A 10 17.32 23.56 16.76
CA ALA A 10 15.88 23.69 16.61
C ALA A 10 15.47 23.79 15.12
N LEU A 11 16.20 24.58 14.33
CA LEU A 11 15.99 24.68 12.89
C LEU A 11 16.22 23.33 12.19
N ALA A 12 17.30 22.61 12.50
CA ALA A 12 17.56 21.30 11.91
C ALA A 12 16.48 20.26 12.27
N ASP A 13 15.91 20.35 13.48
CA ASP A 13 14.92 19.40 13.99
C ASP A 13 13.48 19.68 13.53
N GLN A 14 13.13 20.94 13.22
CA GLN A 14 11.73 21.38 13.04
C GLN A 14 11.43 22.14 11.73
N ALA A 15 12.43 22.59 10.97
CA ALA A 15 12.16 23.46 9.82
C ALA A 15 11.60 22.74 8.58
N ARG A 16 11.59 21.41 8.53
CA ARG A 16 11.12 20.63 7.37
C ARG A 16 9.84 19.87 7.69
N THR A 17 8.96 19.76 6.70
CA THR A 17 7.72 18.97 6.75
C THR A 17 7.99 17.51 7.10
N ILE A 18 9.05 16.94 6.51
CA ILE A 18 9.55 15.60 6.84
C ILE A 18 10.81 15.77 7.68
N ARG A 19 10.78 15.26 8.91
CA ARG A 19 11.90 15.37 9.85
C ARG A 19 13.11 14.58 9.35
N ILE A 20 14.24 15.26 9.22
CA ILE A 20 15.53 14.66 8.82
C ILE A 20 16.48 14.63 10.03
N PRO A 21 17.20 13.53 10.29
CA PRO A 21 18.20 13.49 11.35
C PRO A 21 19.31 14.56 11.19
N VAL A 22 19.79 15.13 12.29
CA VAL A 22 20.77 16.23 12.29
C VAL A 22 22.05 15.91 11.48
N HIS A 23 22.59 14.69 11.60
CA HIS A 23 23.78 14.27 10.85
C HIS A 23 23.54 14.25 9.32
N MET A 24 22.29 13.99 8.90
CA MET A 24 21.92 14.05 7.48
C MET A 24 21.81 15.51 7.01
N VAL A 25 21.30 16.42 7.85
CA VAL A 25 21.31 17.87 7.56
C VAL A 25 22.73 18.40 7.40
N GLU A 26 23.65 18.00 8.26
CA GLU A 26 25.08 18.33 8.14
C GLU A 26 25.68 17.79 6.83
N THR A 27 25.33 16.55 6.46
CA THR A 27 25.77 15.93 5.20
C THR A 27 25.24 16.68 3.98
N ILE A 28 23.97 17.08 3.98
CA ILE A 28 23.34 17.89 2.93
C ILE A 28 24.05 19.25 2.80
N ASN A 29 24.31 19.94 3.92
CA ASN A 29 25.01 21.22 3.91
C ASN A 29 26.44 21.08 3.36
N ARG A 30 27.14 19.99 3.71
CA ARG A 30 28.47 19.68 3.15
C ARG A 30 28.38 19.41 1.65
N LEU A 31 27.36 18.68 1.19
CA LEU A 31 27.13 18.41 -0.23
C LEU A 31 26.90 19.71 -1.01
N VAL A 32 26.04 20.60 -0.53
CA VAL A 32 25.78 21.90 -1.18
C VAL A 32 27.05 22.74 -1.24
N LYS A 33 27.86 22.74 -0.17
CA LYS A 33 29.14 23.46 -0.15
C LYS A 33 30.13 22.91 -1.17
N VAL A 34 30.32 21.60 -1.22
CA VAL A 34 31.23 20.93 -2.16
C VAL A 34 30.78 21.13 -3.60
N SER A 35 29.48 20.98 -3.88
CA SER A 35 28.91 21.21 -5.22
C SER A 35 29.18 22.64 -5.71
N ARG A 36 28.97 23.65 -4.86
CA ARG A 36 29.29 25.06 -5.20
C ARG A 36 30.79 25.29 -5.45
N GLN A 37 31.66 24.67 -4.65
CA GLN A 37 33.11 24.77 -4.85
C GLN A 37 33.54 24.14 -6.18
N LEU A 38 33.03 22.94 -6.49
CA LEU A 38 33.31 22.27 -7.76
C LEU A 38 32.75 23.06 -8.96
N LEU A 39 31.56 23.67 -8.83
CA LEU A 39 31.00 24.51 -9.87
C LEU A 39 31.91 25.69 -10.20
N GLN A 40 32.49 26.34 -9.19
CA GLN A 40 33.43 27.45 -9.37
C GLN A 40 34.74 27.01 -10.04
N VAL A 41 35.25 25.82 -9.69
CA VAL A 41 36.52 25.29 -10.23
C VAL A 41 36.35 24.74 -11.64
N LEU A 42 35.24 24.03 -11.90
CA LEU A 42 34.98 23.35 -13.17
C LEU A 42 34.31 24.25 -14.21
N GLY A 43 33.69 25.36 -13.79
CA GLY A 43 32.91 26.25 -14.67
C GLY A 43 31.62 25.63 -15.19
N ARG A 44 31.21 24.47 -14.66
CA ARG A 44 29.98 23.74 -14.99
C ARG A 44 29.43 23.05 -13.74
N GLU A 45 28.20 22.56 -13.81
CA GLU A 45 27.67 21.72 -12.73
C GLU A 45 28.51 20.43 -12.58
N PRO A 46 28.89 20.06 -11.34
CA PRO A 46 29.63 18.83 -11.09
C PRO A 46 28.72 17.60 -11.19
N THR A 47 29.29 16.47 -11.61
CA THR A 47 28.56 15.20 -11.61
C THR A 47 28.47 14.60 -10.21
N VAL A 48 27.54 13.67 -10.02
CA VAL A 48 27.36 12.95 -8.75
C VAL A 48 28.65 12.21 -8.35
N GLU A 49 29.35 11.65 -9.33
CA GLU A 49 30.62 10.94 -9.15
C GLU A 49 31.75 11.89 -8.71
N GLU A 50 31.80 13.11 -9.26
CA GLU A 50 32.76 14.16 -8.87
C GLU A 50 32.51 14.64 -7.44
N ILE A 51 31.25 14.91 -7.09
CA ILE A 51 30.86 15.27 -5.72
C ILE A 51 31.19 14.13 -4.75
N GLY A 52 30.88 12.89 -5.11
CA GLY A 52 31.17 11.71 -4.28
C GLY A 52 32.65 11.56 -4.00
N ARG A 53 33.51 11.74 -5.02
CA ARG A 53 34.97 11.68 -4.87
C ARG A 53 35.49 12.71 -3.88
N GLU A 54 35.01 13.96 -3.97
CA GLU A 54 35.43 15.04 -3.08
C GLU A 54 34.88 14.87 -1.65
N MET A 55 33.68 14.32 -1.51
CA MET A 55 33.07 14.07 -0.20
C MET A 55 33.58 12.80 0.49
N GLY A 56 34.21 11.88 -0.25
CA GLY A 56 34.57 10.53 0.21
C GLY A 56 33.37 9.58 0.28
N LEU A 57 32.36 9.78 -0.57
CA LEU A 57 31.11 9.02 -0.62
C LEU A 57 30.95 8.29 -1.96
N SER A 58 30.19 7.20 -1.97
CA SER A 58 29.79 6.56 -3.22
C SER A 58 28.80 7.44 -3.98
N ALA A 59 28.79 7.33 -5.31
CA ALA A 59 27.84 8.08 -6.15
C ALA A 59 26.38 7.75 -5.79
N GLU A 60 26.09 6.49 -5.46
CA GLU A 60 24.77 6.08 -4.97
C GLU A 60 24.37 6.82 -3.69
N LYS A 61 25.29 6.94 -2.71
CA LYS A 61 25.00 7.66 -1.47
C LYS A 61 24.77 9.15 -1.72
N VAL A 62 25.50 9.74 -2.66
CA VAL A 62 25.28 11.14 -3.07
C VAL A 62 23.89 11.31 -3.69
N ARG A 63 23.45 10.41 -4.57
CA ARG A 63 22.07 10.43 -5.13
C ARG A 63 21.02 10.34 -4.04
N GLU A 64 21.21 9.45 -3.07
CA GLU A 64 20.29 9.28 -1.94
C GLU A 64 20.19 10.57 -1.11
N VAL A 65 21.33 11.18 -0.77
CA VAL A 65 21.36 12.46 -0.03
C VAL A 65 20.71 13.58 -0.83
N MET A 66 20.96 13.66 -2.14
CA MET A 66 20.29 14.64 -3.01
C MET A 66 18.78 14.45 -3.02
N LYS A 67 18.29 13.21 -3.12
CA LYS A 67 16.86 12.89 -3.07
C LYS A 67 16.22 13.31 -1.74
N ILE A 68 16.88 13.00 -0.62
CA ILE A 68 16.42 13.38 0.72
C ILE A 68 16.42 14.91 0.92
N SER A 69 17.31 15.63 0.23
CA SER A 69 17.42 17.08 0.36
C SER A 69 16.28 17.87 -0.28
N GLN A 70 15.51 17.24 -1.19
CA GLN A 70 14.38 17.86 -1.88
C GLN A 70 13.24 18.13 -0.89
N ASP A 71 12.73 19.35 -0.91
CA ASP A 71 11.55 19.72 -0.12
C ASP A 71 10.28 19.28 -0.85
N PRO A 72 9.25 18.82 -0.11
CA PRO A 72 7.98 18.45 -0.72
C PRO A 72 7.33 19.67 -1.40
N ILE A 73 6.70 19.42 -2.54
CA ILE A 73 5.96 20.43 -3.30
C ILE A 73 4.52 20.47 -2.79
N SER A 74 3.92 21.67 -2.76
CA SER A 74 2.53 21.84 -2.36
C SER A 74 1.59 21.23 -3.40
N LEU A 75 0.55 20.53 -2.96
CA LEU A 75 -0.52 20.07 -3.87
C LEU A 75 -1.32 21.22 -4.47
N GLU A 76 -1.35 22.37 -3.79
CA GLU A 76 -1.94 23.63 -4.24
C GLU A 76 -1.05 24.39 -5.24
N THR A 77 0.05 23.79 -5.71
CA THR A 77 0.89 24.44 -6.72
C THR A 77 0.10 24.47 -8.04
N PRO A 78 -0.16 25.65 -8.64
CA PRO A 78 -0.89 25.74 -9.90
C PRO A 78 -0.08 25.09 -11.02
N ILE A 79 -0.78 24.40 -11.93
CA ILE A 79 -0.21 23.70 -13.08
C ILE A 79 -0.78 24.31 -14.36
N GLY A 80 0.11 24.74 -15.26
CA GLY A 80 -0.30 25.34 -16.55
C GLY A 80 -0.59 26.84 -16.45
N GLU A 81 -1.23 27.39 -17.48
CA GLU A 81 -1.60 28.81 -17.57
C GLU A 81 -3.01 29.09 -17.01
N GLU A 82 -3.80 28.05 -16.81
CA GLU A 82 -5.16 28.15 -16.25
C GLU A 82 -5.09 28.08 -14.72
N GLU A 83 -5.57 29.14 -14.04
CA GLU A 83 -5.49 29.27 -12.57
C GLU A 83 -6.37 28.28 -11.80
N ASP A 84 -7.19 27.47 -12.48
CA ASP A 84 -8.13 26.53 -11.87
C ASP A 84 -7.53 25.13 -11.64
N SER A 85 -6.35 24.82 -12.18
CA SER A 85 -5.73 23.49 -12.08
C SER A 85 -4.56 23.46 -11.11
N HIS A 86 -4.62 22.58 -10.12
CA HIS A 86 -3.59 22.40 -9.09
C HIS A 86 -2.89 21.04 -9.27
N LEU A 87 -1.66 20.91 -8.76
CA LEU A 87 -0.90 19.65 -8.80
C LEU A 87 -1.68 18.48 -8.19
N GLY A 88 -2.44 18.74 -7.12
CA GLY A 88 -3.28 17.75 -6.46
C GLY A 88 -4.33 17.11 -7.36
N ASP A 89 -4.86 17.85 -8.34
CA ASP A 89 -5.91 17.37 -9.25
C ASP A 89 -5.42 16.26 -10.20
N PHE A 90 -4.10 16.12 -10.34
CA PHE A 90 -3.46 15.11 -11.19
C PHE A 90 -2.95 13.89 -10.43
N ILE A 91 -3.12 13.84 -9.11
CA ILE A 91 -2.71 12.69 -8.29
C ILE A 91 -3.87 11.71 -8.21
N GLU A 92 -3.75 10.60 -8.91
CA GLU A 92 -4.71 9.50 -8.84
C GLU A 92 -4.62 8.77 -7.48
N ASP A 93 -5.79 8.46 -6.92
CA ASP A 93 -5.89 7.56 -5.77
C ASP A 93 -5.78 6.10 -6.24
N GLN A 94 -4.61 5.50 -6.02
CA GLN A 94 -4.34 4.12 -6.40
C GLN A 94 -4.99 3.08 -5.47
N GLU A 95 -5.52 3.50 -4.31
CA GLU A 95 -6.24 2.62 -3.39
C GLU A 95 -7.76 2.60 -3.66
N ALA A 96 -8.26 3.53 -4.48
CA ALA A 96 -9.66 3.59 -4.84
C ALA A 96 -10.08 2.38 -5.69
N ILE A 97 -11.05 1.62 -5.19
CA ILE A 97 -11.65 0.52 -5.95
C ILE A 97 -12.48 1.10 -7.09
N ALA A 98 -12.22 0.64 -8.32
CA ALA A 98 -12.99 1.08 -9.48
C ALA A 98 -14.49 0.75 -9.30
N PRO A 99 -15.43 1.66 -9.66
CA PRO A 99 -16.86 1.42 -9.48
C PRO A 99 -17.36 0.11 -10.13
N ALA A 100 -16.78 -0.27 -11.26
CA ALA A 100 -17.08 -1.53 -11.94
C ALA A 100 -16.64 -2.76 -11.14
N GLU A 101 -15.47 -2.70 -10.50
CA GLU A 101 -14.97 -3.76 -9.63
C GLU A 101 -15.82 -3.86 -8.36
N ALA A 102 -16.15 -2.72 -7.74
CA ALA A 102 -17.04 -2.67 -6.58
C ALA A 102 -18.41 -3.29 -6.90
N ALA A 103 -19.01 -2.95 -8.04
CA ALA A 103 -20.27 -3.54 -8.49
C ALA A 103 -20.15 -5.05 -8.75
N SER A 104 -19.03 -5.50 -9.34
CA SER A 104 -18.77 -6.92 -9.58
C SER A 104 -18.66 -7.71 -8.28
N VAL A 105 -17.98 -7.18 -7.26
CA VAL A 105 -17.89 -7.79 -5.93
C VAL A 105 -19.27 -7.86 -5.26
N MET A 106 -20.09 -6.81 -5.38
CA MET A 106 -21.46 -6.81 -4.84
C MET A 106 -22.33 -7.90 -5.51
N LEU A 107 -22.30 -7.98 -6.83
CA LEU A 107 -23.02 -8.99 -7.59
C LEU A 107 -22.56 -10.42 -7.24
N LEU A 108 -21.25 -10.63 -7.08
CA LEU A 108 -20.70 -11.91 -6.66
C LEU A 108 -21.21 -12.32 -5.26
N LYS A 109 -21.24 -11.39 -4.30
CA LYS A 109 -21.78 -11.63 -2.95
C LYS A 109 -23.26 -12.03 -2.99
N GLU A 110 -24.07 -11.34 -3.79
CA GLU A 110 -25.49 -11.67 -3.96
C GLU A 110 -25.68 -13.07 -4.54
N LYS A 111 -24.96 -13.41 -5.62
CA LYS A 111 -25.01 -14.74 -6.22
C LYS A 111 -24.49 -15.84 -5.30
N MET A 112 -23.45 -15.57 -4.52
CA MET A 112 -23.00 -16.51 -3.48
C MET A 112 -24.09 -16.76 -2.44
N ALA A 113 -24.79 -15.72 -1.98
CA ALA A 113 -25.89 -15.87 -1.03
C ALA A 113 -27.02 -16.74 -1.62
N ASP A 114 -27.44 -16.50 -2.86
CA ASP A 114 -28.46 -17.31 -3.57
C ASP A 114 -28.06 -18.79 -3.67
N VAL A 115 -26.80 -19.08 -4.02
CA VAL A 115 -26.35 -20.46 -4.16
C VAL A 115 -26.27 -21.14 -2.78
N LEU A 116 -25.83 -20.42 -1.74
CA LEU A 116 -25.77 -20.92 -0.36
C LEU A 116 -27.16 -21.21 0.23
N GLN A 117 -28.23 -20.58 -0.27
CA GLN A 117 -29.61 -20.89 0.14
C GLN A 117 -30.01 -22.35 -0.13
N HIS A 118 -29.38 -23.00 -1.11
CA HIS A 118 -29.67 -24.39 -1.49
C HIS A 118 -29.00 -25.44 -0.58
N LEU A 119 -28.15 -24.99 0.34
CA LEU A 119 -27.55 -25.83 1.37
C LEU A 119 -28.43 -25.89 2.60
N THR A 120 -28.29 -26.96 3.38
CA THR A 120 -28.93 -27.01 4.71
C THR A 120 -28.29 -25.97 5.62
N ASP A 121 -29.01 -25.50 6.64
CA ASP A 121 -28.51 -24.46 7.56
C ASP A 121 -27.17 -24.85 8.19
N ARG A 122 -27.00 -26.15 8.49
CA ARG A 122 -25.76 -26.70 9.03
C ARG A 122 -24.61 -26.69 8.00
N GLU A 123 -24.88 -27.01 6.75
CA GLU A 123 -23.88 -26.95 5.67
C GLU A 123 -23.49 -25.50 5.36
N ARG A 124 -24.47 -24.59 5.28
CA ARG A 124 -24.25 -23.16 5.05
C ARG A 124 -23.38 -22.55 6.15
N LYS A 125 -23.75 -22.76 7.41
CA LYS A 125 -23.05 -22.17 8.56
C LYS A 125 -21.61 -22.70 8.67
N VAL A 126 -21.37 -23.98 8.36
CA VAL A 126 -20.00 -24.52 8.27
C VAL A 126 -19.18 -23.82 7.19
N LEU A 127 -19.73 -23.58 5.99
CA LEU A 127 -19.01 -22.88 4.93
C LEU A 127 -18.77 -21.40 5.25
N VAL A 128 -19.78 -20.70 5.79
CA VAL A 128 -19.66 -19.28 6.17
C VAL A 128 -18.52 -19.08 7.16
N LEU A 129 -18.45 -19.91 8.21
CA LEU A 129 -17.41 -19.85 9.23
C LEU A 129 -16.05 -20.31 8.72
N ARG A 130 -16.01 -21.36 7.88
CA ARG A 130 -14.75 -21.88 7.32
C ARG A 130 -14.06 -20.86 6.41
N PHE A 131 -14.83 -20.17 5.58
CA PHE A 131 -14.33 -19.26 4.55
C PHE A 131 -14.46 -17.77 4.93
N GLY A 132 -15.00 -17.45 6.11
CA GLY A 132 -15.16 -16.06 6.57
C GLY A 132 -16.10 -15.25 5.69
N LEU A 133 -17.18 -15.85 5.19
CA LEU A 133 -18.03 -15.22 4.17
C LEU A 133 -18.86 -14.03 4.69
N GLU A 134 -19.02 -13.90 6.01
CA GLU A 134 -19.74 -12.80 6.66
C GLU A 134 -18.79 -11.84 7.40
N ASP A 135 -17.85 -12.37 8.18
CA ASP A 135 -16.95 -11.59 9.04
C ASP A 135 -15.54 -11.41 8.47
N GLY A 136 -15.23 -12.00 7.32
CA GLY A 136 -13.90 -11.96 6.70
C GLY A 136 -12.85 -12.85 7.38
N HIS A 137 -13.19 -13.55 8.46
CA HIS A 137 -12.25 -14.32 9.26
C HIS A 137 -12.40 -15.82 8.98
N GLN A 138 -11.42 -16.40 8.31
CA GLN A 138 -11.40 -17.84 8.04
C GLN A 138 -11.08 -18.63 9.31
N ARG A 139 -11.92 -19.60 9.64
CA ARG A 139 -11.70 -20.52 10.77
C ARG A 139 -11.19 -21.87 10.30
N THR A 140 -10.33 -22.50 11.07
CA THR A 140 -9.84 -23.86 10.81
C THR A 140 -10.94 -24.91 11.03
N LEU A 141 -10.75 -26.11 10.48
CA LEU A 141 -11.69 -27.23 10.69
C LEU A 141 -11.86 -27.60 12.16
N GLU A 142 -10.84 -27.35 12.98
CA GLU A 142 -10.85 -27.62 14.41
C GLU A 142 -11.65 -26.57 15.18
N GLU A 143 -11.45 -25.29 14.89
CA GLU A 143 -12.22 -24.18 15.48
C GLU A 143 -13.71 -24.29 15.13
N VAL A 144 -14.03 -24.58 13.86
CA VAL A 144 -15.42 -24.84 13.45
C VAL A 144 -15.94 -26.12 14.14
N GLY A 145 -15.11 -27.14 14.33
CA GLY A 145 -15.49 -28.35 15.06
C GLY A 145 -15.90 -28.08 16.51
N GLN A 146 -15.11 -27.24 17.20
CA GLN A 146 -15.39 -26.81 18.58
C GLN A 146 -16.72 -26.05 18.67
N GLU A 147 -16.99 -25.12 17.74
CA GLU A 147 -18.22 -24.33 17.73
C GLU A 147 -19.49 -25.19 17.49
N PHE A 148 -19.37 -26.24 16.68
CA PHE A 148 -20.48 -27.16 16.39
C PHE A 148 -20.55 -28.38 17.32
N GLY A 149 -19.64 -28.50 18.29
CA GLY A 149 -19.55 -29.65 19.20
C GLY A 149 -19.31 -30.98 18.47
N VAL A 150 -18.54 -30.96 17.37
CA VAL A 150 -18.24 -32.16 16.56
C VAL A 150 -16.75 -32.28 16.26
N THR A 151 -16.32 -33.48 15.87
CA THR A 151 -14.93 -33.71 15.51
C THR A 151 -14.52 -32.96 14.25
N ARG A 152 -13.23 -32.64 14.13
CA ARG A 152 -12.61 -32.07 12.93
C ARG A 152 -12.97 -32.83 11.65
N GLU A 153 -12.92 -34.17 11.71
CA GLU A 153 -13.24 -35.02 10.55
C GLU A 153 -14.73 -34.91 10.16
N ARG A 154 -15.62 -34.68 11.14
CA ARG A 154 -17.03 -34.45 10.84
C ARG A 154 -17.25 -33.14 10.10
N ILE A 155 -16.54 -32.07 10.45
CA ILE A 155 -16.59 -30.80 9.69
C ILE A 155 -16.06 -31.01 8.27
N ARG A 156 -14.93 -31.72 8.10
CA ARG A 156 -14.38 -32.04 6.78
C ARG A 156 -15.38 -32.77 5.87
N GLN A 157 -16.13 -33.72 6.43
CA GLN A 157 -17.17 -34.44 5.70
C GLN A 157 -18.34 -33.53 5.29
N ILE A 158 -18.77 -32.63 6.18
CA ILE A 158 -19.85 -31.67 5.90
C ILE A 158 -19.42 -30.70 4.80
N GLU A 159 -18.20 -30.16 4.88
CA GLU A 159 -17.60 -29.30 3.86
C GLU A 159 -17.54 -30.00 2.49
N ALA A 160 -16.96 -31.21 2.43
CA ALA A 160 -16.86 -31.96 1.19
C ALA A 160 -18.24 -32.24 0.56
N LYS A 161 -19.25 -32.54 1.39
CA LYS A 161 -20.63 -32.75 0.95
C LYS A 161 -21.26 -31.46 0.41
N ALA A 162 -21.06 -30.33 1.11
CA ALA A 162 -21.57 -29.03 0.70
C ALA A 162 -20.92 -28.58 -0.62
N LEU A 163 -19.59 -28.64 -0.73
CA LEU A 163 -18.85 -28.32 -1.96
C LEU A 163 -19.29 -29.21 -3.13
N ARG A 164 -19.53 -30.50 -2.90
CA ARG A 164 -20.06 -31.40 -3.93
C ARG A 164 -21.46 -30.98 -4.41
N LYS A 165 -22.34 -30.49 -3.53
CA LYS A 165 -23.67 -29.97 -3.90
C LYS A 165 -23.58 -28.67 -4.70
N LEU A 166 -22.62 -27.80 -4.37
CA LEU A 166 -22.36 -26.53 -5.06
C LEU A 166 -21.74 -26.75 -6.45
N ARG A 167 -20.91 -27.79 -6.62
CA ARG A 167 -20.28 -28.17 -7.90
C ARG A 167 -21.24 -28.76 -8.93
N HIS A 168 -22.50 -29.02 -8.58
CA HIS A 168 -23.48 -29.55 -9.53
C HIS A 168 -23.76 -28.52 -10.65
N PRO A 169 -23.84 -28.90 -11.94
CA PRO A 169 -23.94 -27.97 -13.07
C PRO A 169 -25.11 -26.98 -12.99
N SER A 170 -26.23 -27.39 -12.39
CA SER A 170 -27.41 -26.53 -12.20
C SER A 170 -27.18 -25.38 -11.21
N ARG A 171 -26.17 -25.47 -10.33
CA ARG A 171 -25.86 -24.48 -9.28
C ARG A 171 -24.51 -23.81 -9.50
N GLY A 172 -23.52 -24.56 -9.96
CA GLY A 172 -22.16 -24.07 -10.19
C GLY A 172 -21.96 -23.30 -11.49
N LYS A 173 -22.93 -23.28 -12.42
CA LYS A 173 -22.80 -22.52 -13.67
C LYS A 173 -22.79 -21.00 -13.41
N VAL A 174 -23.65 -20.53 -12.50
CA VAL A 174 -23.75 -19.10 -12.12
C VAL A 174 -22.45 -18.57 -11.51
N LEU A 175 -21.74 -19.39 -10.72
CA LEU A 175 -20.48 -18.99 -10.09
C LEU A 175 -19.26 -19.18 -11.00
N LYS A 176 -19.37 -19.98 -12.06
CA LYS A 176 -18.29 -20.19 -13.04
C LYS A 176 -18.08 -18.96 -13.94
N ASP A 177 -19.14 -18.21 -14.21
CA ASP A 177 -19.05 -17.00 -15.04
C ASP A 177 -18.21 -15.91 -14.35
N TYR A 178 -18.15 -15.91 -13.01
CA TYR A 178 -17.27 -15.04 -12.21
C TYR A 178 -15.82 -15.57 -12.08
N TRP A 179 -15.55 -16.79 -12.54
CA TRP A 179 -14.20 -17.39 -12.55
C TRP A 179 -13.50 -17.23 -13.91
N GLN A 180 -14.23 -16.87 -14.97
CA GLN A 180 -13.71 -16.70 -16.34
C GLN A 180 -13.66 -15.24 -16.79
N GLY A 181 -13.61 -14.29 -15.85
CA GLY A 181 -13.39 -12.88 -16.13
C GLY A 181 -11.93 -12.49 -15.93
N ASP A 182 -11.07 -12.94 -16.85
CA ASP A 182 -9.82 -12.28 -17.26
C ASP A 182 -9.85 -12.15 -18.79
#